data_AF-A0A9P1D1K6-F1
#
_entry.id   AF-A0A9P1D1K6-F1
#
_cell.length_a   1.000
_cell.length_b   1.000
_cell.length_c   1.000
_cell.angle_alpha   90.00
_cell.angle_beta   90.00
_cell.angle_gamma   90.00
#
_symmetry.space_group_name_H-M   'P 1'
#
loop_
_entity.id
_entity.type
_entity.pdbx_description
1 polymer ?
#
loop_
_entity_poly.entity_id
_entity_poly.type
_entity_poly.pdbx_seq_one_letter_code
_entity_poly.pdbx_strand_id
1 'polypeptide(L)'
;MLAAFEADSLADGDSSPRAAVVCERLGHWVSNLDGKNLGFVVSDTKKFWKLSDGKVVQKAAHGKKWQWMDKAPTPAATPTGSFSNTCSSPEVSFVLPPAMTSPKSGGYSPRKATVRLGANIRGVGGALWGRVVAEEFQGWRLDTGHIAKKVSENVQWRWDDTYAIHVELEGLELPPSADLEDHTGWDGLPQAVLFHIYEWLSLRSALRAAASSRRWAQSAVALPVELPPPQVDALLQFCLLQVLQAFDETRLPLPMTAIYAEMRAAARKALAGTSARHRMESMVLQSVGRSCLSAQKDLLAGLAAGRCHRHHISWMPDVKTSGHRTLERMARHFHSMDLIEVTKQRWHKRIHHSPNTRTCIELLLTGVNRSHPLFLEHEAWALQKTTEGTEFCTQEAADQVDWQGRFT
;
A
#
# COMPACT_ATOMS: atom_id res chain seq x y z
N MET A 1 -58.43 15.45 38.28
CA MET A 1 -57.56 14.52 37.54
C MET A 1 -56.19 15.20 37.42
N LEU A 2 -55.29 15.23 38.39
CA LEU A 2 -54.76 14.21 39.33
C LEU A 2 -54.15 12.98 38.64
N ALA A 3 -52.83 13.05 38.40
CA ALA A 3 -51.79 12.02 38.60
C ALA A 3 -50.45 12.69 38.17
N ALA A 4 -49.55 13.14 39.04
CA ALA A 4 -48.72 12.40 40.01
C ALA A 4 -47.99 11.22 39.35
N PHE A 5 -46.72 11.41 39.01
CA PHE A 5 -45.75 10.33 38.88
C PHE A 5 -44.49 10.74 39.65
N GLU A 6 -44.28 10.01 40.74
CA GLU A 6 -43.15 10.10 41.65
C GLU A 6 -41.86 9.62 40.98
N ALA A 7 -40.76 10.17 41.48
CA ALA A 7 -39.41 9.74 41.22
C ALA A 7 -39.14 8.40 41.91
N ASP A 8 -38.36 7.54 41.25
CA ASP A 8 -37.58 6.51 41.93
C ASP A 8 -36.15 6.54 41.42
N SER A 9 -35.25 6.84 42.35
CA SER A 9 -33.80 6.83 42.21
C SER A 9 -33.28 5.42 42.48
N LEU A 10 -32.49 4.87 41.57
CA LEU A 10 -31.55 3.81 41.89
C LEU A 10 -30.17 4.16 41.32
N ALA A 11 -29.27 4.41 42.25
CA ALA A 11 -27.84 4.46 42.06
C ALA A 11 -27.31 3.10 41.56
N ASP A 12 -26.38 3.11 40.60
CA ASP A 12 -25.08 2.46 40.74
C ASP A 12 -24.27 2.52 39.44
N GLY A 13 -22.95 2.72 39.59
CA GLY A 13 -21.97 2.29 38.60
C GLY A 13 -21.33 3.38 37.75
N ASP A 14 -20.71 4.38 38.39
CA ASP A 14 -19.66 5.20 37.77
C ASP A 14 -18.49 4.30 37.35
N SER A 15 -18.57 3.77 36.13
CA SER A 15 -17.47 3.13 35.41
C SER A 15 -17.13 3.99 34.21
N SER A 16 -16.66 5.19 34.52
CA SER A 16 -15.99 6.08 33.57
C SER A 16 -14.98 5.27 32.74
N PRO A 17 -15.21 5.08 31.43
CA PRO A 17 -14.25 4.41 30.59
C PRO A 17 -13.04 5.32 30.53
N ARG A 18 -11.90 4.85 31.09
CA ARG A 18 -10.58 5.49 30.97
C ARG A 18 -10.42 6.04 29.56
N ALA A 19 -10.65 7.34 29.44
CA ALA A 19 -10.40 8.07 28.21
C ALA A 19 -8.97 7.75 27.80
N ALA A 20 -8.79 7.32 26.56
CA ALA A 20 -7.46 7.26 25.99
C ALA A 20 -6.94 8.70 26.00
N VAL A 21 -6.13 9.02 27.01
CA VAL A 21 -5.42 10.29 27.12
C VAL A 21 -4.45 10.34 25.94
N VAL A 22 -4.95 10.82 24.81
CA VAL A 22 -4.12 11.29 23.70
C VAL A 22 -3.59 12.65 24.15
N CYS A 23 -2.66 12.64 25.11
CA CYS A 23 -1.87 13.82 25.39
C CYS A 23 -0.78 13.87 24.33
N GLU A 24 -0.88 14.85 23.44
CA GLU A 24 0.19 15.32 22.58
C GLU A 24 1.31 15.89 23.47
N ARG A 25 2.19 15.02 23.97
CA ARG A 25 3.36 15.41 24.78
C ARG A 25 4.58 15.78 23.92
N LEU A 26 4.33 16.29 22.71
CA LEU A 26 5.36 17.01 21.96
C LEU A 26 5.75 18.22 22.78
N GLY A 27 7.04 18.49 22.91
CA GLY A 27 7.45 19.63 23.71
C GLY A 27 7.86 19.32 25.16
N HIS A 28 7.85 18.05 25.57
CA HIS A 28 8.20 17.67 26.94
C HIS A 28 9.59 17.03 27.03
N TRP A 29 10.23 17.22 28.18
CA TRP A 29 11.51 16.59 28.50
C TRP A 29 11.31 15.18 29.08
N VAL A 30 12.24 14.28 28.75
CA VAL A 30 12.25 12.89 29.22
C VAL A 30 13.54 12.64 29.98
N SER A 31 13.45 11.95 31.12
CA SER A 31 14.61 11.49 31.89
C SER A 31 14.57 9.98 32.10
N ASN A 32 15.73 9.37 32.33
CA ASN A 32 15.81 8.02 32.88
C ASN A 32 15.29 8.05 34.35
N LEU A 33 15.00 6.88 34.92
CA LEU A 33 14.60 6.76 36.33
C LEU A 33 15.66 7.30 37.30
N ASP A 34 16.93 7.32 36.88
CA ASP A 34 18.04 7.92 37.65
C ASP A 34 18.07 9.47 37.58
N GLY A 35 17.08 10.11 36.96
CA GLY A 35 17.00 11.57 36.78
C GLY A 35 17.89 12.12 35.66
N LYS A 36 18.71 11.30 35.02
CA LYS A 36 19.53 11.73 33.86
C LYS A 36 18.63 12.10 32.68
N ASN A 37 18.82 13.31 32.15
CA ASN A 37 18.11 13.80 30.99
C ASN A 37 18.42 12.93 29.75
N LEU A 38 17.37 12.42 29.11
CA LEU A 38 17.46 11.66 27.87
C LEU A 38 17.29 12.56 26.63
N GLY A 39 16.53 13.64 26.75
CA GLY A 39 16.28 14.58 25.66
C GLY A 39 14.84 15.10 25.64
N PHE A 40 14.57 15.97 24.68
CA PHE A 40 13.26 16.61 24.47
C PHE A 40 12.50 15.93 23.34
N VAL A 41 11.20 15.67 23.51
CA VAL A 41 10.40 14.96 22.52
C VAL A 41 10.06 15.86 21.33
N VAL A 42 10.52 15.46 20.14
CA VAL A 42 10.31 16.17 18.87
C VAL A 42 9.32 15.48 17.93
N SER A 43 9.05 14.19 18.12
CA SER A 43 8.07 13.47 17.29
C SER A 43 7.42 12.31 18.05
N ASP A 44 6.11 12.18 17.86
CA ASP A 44 5.32 11.07 18.37
C ASP A 44 5.10 10.00 17.29
N THR A 45 5.31 8.74 17.66
CA THR A 45 4.88 7.60 16.84
C THR A 45 4.09 6.61 17.69
N LYS A 46 3.41 5.67 17.02
CA LYS A 46 2.56 4.68 17.70
C LYS A 46 3.27 3.88 18.82
N LYS A 47 4.58 3.64 18.73
CA LYS A 47 5.32 2.78 19.66
C LYS A 47 6.45 3.48 20.42
N PHE A 48 6.94 4.61 19.94
CA PHE A 48 8.09 5.30 20.51
C PHE A 48 7.99 6.81 20.34
N TRP A 49 8.68 7.55 21.19
CA TRP A 49 8.93 8.98 21.04
C TRP A 49 10.33 9.18 20.48
N LYS A 50 10.48 10.10 19.52
CA LYS A 50 11.79 10.55 19.03
C LYS A 50 12.23 11.77 19.82
N LEU A 51 13.49 11.77 20.26
CA LEU A 51 14.12 12.84 21.01
C LEU A 51 14.91 13.76 20.07
N SER A 52 15.20 14.98 20.53
CA SER A 52 15.94 16.01 19.78
C SER A 52 17.35 15.60 19.37
N ASP A 53 17.97 14.67 20.10
CA ASP A 53 19.29 14.11 19.78
C ASP A 53 19.24 12.91 18.79
N GLY A 54 18.05 12.60 18.26
CA GLY A 54 17.82 11.48 17.35
C GLY A 54 17.58 10.13 18.03
N LYS A 55 17.71 10.03 19.36
CA LYS A 55 17.39 8.81 20.10
C LYS A 55 15.88 8.56 20.12
N VAL A 56 15.51 7.32 20.42
CA VAL A 56 14.12 6.88 20.52
C VAL A 56 13.86 6.18 21.86
N VAL A 57 12.76 6.56 22.53
CA VAL A 57 12.30 5.91 23.76
C VAL A 57 10.97 5.20 23.52
N GLN A 58 10.86 3.95 23.96
CA GLN A 58 9.64 3.16 23.75
C GLN A 58 8.53 3.57 24.73
N LYS A 59 7.31 3.78 24.22
CA LYS A 59 6.13 4.13 25.04
C LYS A 59 5.85 3.09 26.14
N ALA A 60 6.02 1.81 25.82
CA ALA A 60 5.80 0.70 26.76
C ALA A 60 6.83 0.64 27.91
N ALA A 61 7.94 1.39 27.80
CA ALA A 61 8.96 1.49 28.84
C ALA A 61 8.78 2.70 29.76
N HIS A 62 7.73 3.51 29.56
CA HIS A 62 7.37 4.60 30.46
C HIS A 62 7.10 4.08 31.87
N GLY A 63 7.69 4.71 32.88
CA GLY A 63 7.65 4.28 34.28
C GLY A 63 8.57 3.08 34.61
N LYS A 64 9.19 2.45 33.61
CA LYS A 64 10.13 1.31 33.81
C LYS A 64 11.57 1.65 33.49
N LYS A 65 11.79 2.51 32.49
CA LYS A 65 13.14 2.93 32.05
C LYS A 65 13.25 4.44 31.85
N TRP A 66 12.14 5.15 31.91
CA TRP A 66 12.12 6.60 31.72
C TRP A 66 10.81 7.18 32.25
N GLN A 67 10.84 8.46 32.58
CA GLN A 67 9.70 9.24 33.03
C GLN A 67 9.72 10.65 32.46
N TRP A 68 8.57 11.32 32.45
CA TRP A 68 8.46 12.71 32.03
C TRP A 68 9.07 13.65 33.09
N MET A 69 9.67 14.76 32.62
CA MET A 69 10.08 15.85 33.49
C MET A 69 9.13 17.05 33.32
N ASP A 70 8.69 17.62 34.44
CA ASP A 70 7.80 18.78 34.45
C ASP A 70 8.55 20.10 34.18
N LYS A 71 9.87 20.12 34.38
CA LYS A 71 10.72 21.29 34.18
C LYS A 71 11.89 20.96 33.26
N ALA A 72 12.25 21.91 32.41
CA ALA A 72 13.48 21.83 31.63
C ALA A 72 14.69 21.69 32.58
N PRO A 73 15.70 20.87 32.22
CA PRO A 73 16.90 20.75 33.04
C PRO A 73 17.56 22.12 33.13
N THR A 74 17.72 22.63 34.34
CA THR A 74 18.49 23.85 34.57
C THR A 74 19.91 23.60 34.06
N PRO A 75 20.43 24.41 33.12
CA PRO A 75 21.80 24.24 32.64
C PRO A 75 22.72 24.32 33.86
N ALA A 76 23.40 23.21 34.15
CA ALA A 76 24.32 23.15 35.28
C ALA A 76 25.35 24.26 35.10
N ALA A 77 25.39 25.19 36.06
CA ALA A 77 26.37 26.26 36.09
C ALA A 77 27.75 25.62 35.96
N THR A 78 28.46 25.95 34.88
CA THR A 78 29.76 25.37 34.53
C THR A 78 30.74 25.57 35.68
N PRO A 79 31.17 24.52 36.40
CA PRO A 79 32.19 24.68 37.43
C PRO A 79 33.54 24.87 36.74
N THR A 80 34.09 26.07 36.86
CA THR A 80 35.49 26.36 36.54
C THR A 80 36.33 25.83 37.70
N GLY A 81 37.02 24.70 37.54
CA GLY A 81 37.85 24.19 38.64
C GLY A 81 38.53 22.85 38.42
N SER A 82 39.82 22.94 38.07
CA SER A 82 40.96 22.13 38.55
C SER A 82 40.80 20.60 38.69
N PHE A 83 41.56 19.90 37.85
CA PHE A 83 41.83 18.47 37.96
C PHE A 83 42.62 18.13 39.23
N SER A 84 42.13 17.17 40.00
CA SER A 84 42.95 16.35 40.90
C SER A 84 42.45 14.91 40.84
N ASN A 85 43.30 14.05 40.28
CA ASN A 85 43.12 12.60 40.20
C ASN A 85 43.28 11.98 41.58
N THR A 86 42.29 11.19 42.02
CA THR A 86 42.54 10.05 42.91
C THR A 86 41.57 8.92 42.59
N CYS A 87 42.18 7.79 42.28
CA CYS A 87 41.57 6.51 41.94
C CYS A 87 41.16 5.79 43.24
N SER A 88 39.93 5.31 43.33
CA SER A 88 39.50 4.33 44.34
C SER A 88 38.33 3.52 43.80
N SER A 89 38.56 2.24 43.54
CA SER A 89 37.56 1.22 43.21
C SER A 89 36.63 0.96 44.40
N PRO A 90 35.41 0.44 44.12
CA PRO A 90 34.89 -0.60 44.97
C PRO A 90 34.41 -1.84 44.20
N GLU A 91 34.46 -2.94 44.94
CA GLU A 91 34.06 -4.32 44.61
C GLU A 91 32.61 -4.43 44.13
N VAL A 92 32.38 -5.33 43.17
CA VAL A 92 31.04 -5.77 42.78
C VAL A 92 30.94 -7.28 42.95
N SER A 93 30.09 -7.68 43.89
CA SER A 93 29.65 -9.05 44.15
C SER A 93 28.73 -9.56 43.03
N PHE A 94 29.06 -10.72 42.47
CA PHE A 94 28.21 -11.45 41.50
C PHE A 94 27.14 -12.28 42.22
N VAL A 95 25.87 -12.05 41.88
CA VAL A 95 24.75 -12.95 42.21
C VAL A 95 24.17 -13.49 40.89
N LEU A 96 24.15 -14.82 40.76
CA LEU A 96 23.57 -15.56 39.63
C LEU A 96 22.03 -15.49 39.62
N PRO A 97 21.36 -15.34 38.46
CA PRO A 97 19.92 -15.54 38.35
C PRO A 97 19.56 -17.00 37.97
N PRO A 98 18.37 -17.50 38.37
CA PRO A 98 17.92 -18.85 38.08
C PRO A 98 17.27 -19.02 36.69
N ALA A 99 17.14 -20.29 36.33
CA ALA A 99 16.73 -20.89 35.07
C ALA A 99 15.57 -20.23 34.30
N MET A 100 15.75 -20.18 32.98
CA MET A 100 14.75 -19.77 32.00
C MET A 100 13.59 -20.76 31.90
N THR A 101 12.36 -20.29 32.13
CA THR A 101 11.14 -20.98 31.70
C THR A 101 10.81 -20.63 30.24
N SER A 102 10.58 -21.68 29.46
CA SER A 102 10.24 -21.69 28.03
C SER A 102 9.05 -20.78 27.64
N PRO A 103 9.06 -20.10 26.46
CA PRO A 103 7.92 -19.34 26.00
C PRO A 103 6.81 -20.24 25.43
N LYS A 104 5.60 -20.03 25.95
CA LYS A 104 4.34 -20.63 25.48
C LYS A 104 4.08 -20.32 24.00
N SER A 105 3.79 -21.36 23.25
CA SER A 105 3.35 -21.37 21.85
C SER A 105 2.11 -20.48 21.64
N GLY A 106 2.24 -19.43 20.84
CA GLY A 106 1.13 -18.61 20.38
C GLY A 106 0.24 -19.36 19.38
N GLY A 107 -1.07 -19.33 19.61
CA GLY A 107 -2.07 -20.04 18.82
C GLY A 107 -2.06 -19.64 17.34
N TYR A 108 -1.90 -20.64 16.48
CA TYR A 108 -2.08 -20.52 15.03
C TYR A 108 -3.57 -20.32 14.73
N SER A 109 -3.90 -19.20 14.08
CA SER A 109 -5.19 -19.01 13.43
C SER A 109 -5.18 -19.81 12.11
N PRO A 110 -6.06 -20.81 11.92
CA PRO A 110 -6.06 -21.61 10.72
C PRO A 110 -6.61 -20.76 9.57
N ARG A 111 -5.71 -20.28 8.70
CA ARG A 111 -6.13 -19.86 7.35
C ARG A 111 -6.72 -21.11 6.68
N LYS A 112 -7.86 -20.95 5.98
CA LYS A 112 -8.45 -22.01 5.16
C LYS A 112 -7.35 -22.61 4.28
N ALA A 113 -6.94 -23.85 4.60
CA ALA A 113 -5.91 -24.57 3.91
C ALA A 113 -6.42 -24.88 2.51
N THR A 114 -6.02 -24.06 1.54
CA THR A 114 -6.04 -24.48 0.15
C THR A 114 -4.97 -25.56 0.05
N VAL A 115 -5.37 -26.79 -0.31
CA VAL A 115 -4.45 -27.91 -0.47
C VAL A 115 -3.40 -27.53 -1.52
N ARG A 116 -2.12 -27.46 -1.13
CA ARG A 116 -0.99 -27.03 -2.00
C ARG A 116 -0.11 -28.20 -2.45
N LEU A 117 -0.71 -29.38 -2.65
CA LEU A 117 0.00 -30.51 -3.24
C LEU A 117 0.49 -30.14 -4.66
N GLY A 118 1.74 -30.45 -4.96
CA GLY A 118 2.42 -30.12 -6.22
C GLY A 118 3.10 -28.76 -6.27
N ALA A 119 2.96 -27.92 -5.24
CA ALA A 119 3.64 -26.62 -5.18
C ALA A 119 5.11 -26.78 -4.77
N ASN A 120 5.97 -25.87 -5.26
CA ASN A 120 7.40 -25.87 -4.95
C ASN A 120 7.69 -25.04 -3.70
N ILE A 121 8.66 -25.48 -2.90
CA ILE A 121 9.16 -24.78 -1.71
C ILE A 121 10.62 -24.40 -1.93
N ARG A 122 10.98 -23.15 -1.63
CA ARG A 122 12.36 -22.64 -1.63
C ARG A 122 12.80 -22.26 -0.23
N GLY A 123 14.05 -22.49 0.10
CA GLY A 123 14.68 -21.90 1.27
C GLY A 123 14.73 -20.37 1.18
N VAL A 124 14.90 -19.69 2.31
CA VAL A 124 15.06 -18.21 2.35
C VAL A 124 16.27 -17.74 1.53
N GLY A 125 17.30 -18.59 1.37
CA GLY A 125 18.44 -18.36 0.47
C GLY A 125 18.14 -18.54 -1.03
N GLY A 126 16.88 -18.79 -1.42
CA GLY A 126 16.47 -18.96 -2.82
C GLY A 126 16.64 -20.37 -3.40
N ALA A 127 17.40 -21.25 -2.72
CA ALA A 127 17.58 -22.64 -3.14
C ALA A 127 16.25 -23.41 -3.11
N LEU A 128 15.95 -24.15 -4.18
CA LEU A 128 14.79 -25.04 -4.25
C LEU A 128 14.97 -26.21 -3.28
N TRP A 129 14.03 -26.40 -2.38
CA TRP A 129 14.03 -27.52 -1.43
C TRP A 129 13.32 -28.75 -1.99
N GLY A 130 12.31 -28.54 -2.84
CA GLY A 130 11.57 -29.62 -3.51
C GLY A 130 10.10 -29.27 -3.73
N ARG A 131 9.37 -30.21 -4.35
CA ARG A 131 7.93 -30.15 -4.63
C ARG A 131 7.15 -30.84 -3.53
N VAL A 132 6.06 -30.26 -3.06
CA VAL A 132 5.21 -30.86 -2.02
C VAL A 132 4.45 -32.05 -2.59
N VAL A 133 4.73 -33.26 -2.08
CA VAL A 133 4.08 -34.52 -2.49
C VAL A 133 3.03 -34.99 -1.49
N ALA A 134 3.13 -34.59 -0.22
CA ALA A 134 2.13 -34.91 0.77
C ALA A 134 2.00 -33.79 1.82
N GLU A 135 0.78 -33.61 2.34
CA GLU A 135 0.51 -32.76 3.48
C GLU A 135 0.53 -33.60 4.76
N GLU A 136 1.33 -33.16 5.75
CA GLU A 136 1.34 -33.74 7.09
C GLU A 136 0.78 -32.72 8.10
N PHE A 137 0.43 -33.18 9.29
CA PHE A 137 -0.19 -32.32 10.31
C PHE A 137 0.69 -31.10 10.65
N GLN A 138 2.01 -31.28 10.78
CA GLN A 138 2.96 -30.20 11.14
C GLN A 138 3.86 -29.73 10.00
N GLY A 139 3.73 -30.27 8.80
CA GLY A 139 4.67 -30.00 7.72
C GLY A 139 4.17 -30.40 6.34
N TRP A 140 5.04 -30.20 5.37
CA TRP A 140 4.86 -30.57 3.98
C TRP A 140 6.00 -31.52 3.61
N ARG A 141 5.67 -32.74 3.16
CA ARG A 141 6.66 -33.69 2.67
C ARG A 141 7.00 -33.34 1.24
N LEU A 142 8.30 -33.23 0.96
CA LEU A 142 8.83 -32.91 -0.36
C LEU A 142 9.19 -34.20 -1.12
N ASP A 143 9.19 -34.13 -2.45
CA ASP A 143 9.67 -35.17 -3.36
C ASP A 143 11.13 -35.59 -3.08
N THR A 144 11.95 -34.67 -2.59
CA THR A 144 13.32 -34.92 -2.13
C THR A 144 13.40 -35.76 -0.85
N GLY A 145 12.27 -36.08 -0.22
CA GLY A 145 12.20 -36.78 1.08
C GLY A 145 12.34 -35.87 2.30
N HIS A 146 12.64 -34.58 2.11
CA HIS A 146 12.70 -33.60 3.19
C HIS A 146 11.29 -33.20 3.68
N ILE A 147 11.18 -32.72 4.92
CA ILE A 147 9.93 -32.21 5.49
C ILE A 147 10.08 -30.73 5.84
N ALA A 148 9.29 -29.87 5.20
CA ALA A 148 9.23 -28.44 5.50
C ALA A 148 8.17 -28.18 6.59
N LYS A 149 8.60 -27.75 7.79
CA LYS A 149 7.68 -27.52 8.91
C LYS A 149 6.81 -26.27 8.67
N LYS A 150 5.50 -26.37 8.88
CA LYS A 150 4.54 -25.24 8.73
C LYS A 150 4.93 -24.04 9.61
N VAL A 151 5.46 -24.31 10.79
CA VAL A 151 5.87 -23.25 11.75
C VAL A 151 7.08 -22.44 11.29
N SER A 152 7.88 -22.96 10.37
CA SER A 152 9.09 -22.30 9.85
C SER A 152 8.87 -21.60 8.49
N GLU A 153 7.61 -21.50 8.04
CA GLU A 153 7.23 -20.74 6.86
C GLU A 153 7.60 -19.25 7.04
N ASN A 154 8.23 -18.66 6.03
CA ASN A 154 8.85 -17.33 6.01
C ASN A 154 10.09 -17.13 6.91
N VAL A 155 10.52 -18.16 7.66
CA VAL A 155 11.75 -18.11 8.48
C VAL A 155 12.86 -18.92 7.83
N GLN A 156 12.56 -20.15 7.42
CA GLN A 156 13.53 -21.04 6.77
C GLN A 156 13.20 -21.31 5.31
N TRP A 157 11.92 -21.27 4.96
CA TRP A 157 11.44 -21.53 3.62
C TRP A 157 10.23 -20.65 3.27
N ARG A 158 9.93 -20.54 1.98
CA ARG A 158 8.76 -19.86 1.42
C ARG A 158 8.24 -20.65 0.22
N TRP A 159 6.97 -20.44 -0.12
CA TRP A 159 6.40 -20.98 -1.35
C TRP A 159 7.08 -20.33 -2.56
N ASP A 160 7.31 -21.14 -3.59
CA ASP A 160 7.80 -20.66 -4.87
C ASP A 160 6.63 -20.31 -5.79
N ASP A 161 6.26 -19.03 -5.81
CA ASP A 161 5.15 -18.53 -6.61
C ASP A 161 5.45 -18.53 -8.13
N THR A 162 6.70 -18.77 -8.54
CA THR A 162 7.05 -18.86 -9.98
C THR A 162 6.44 -20.08 -10.66
N TYR A 163 6.16 -21.15 -9.93
CA TYR A 163 5.66 -22.41 -10.52
C TYR A 163 4.14 -22.49 -10.67
N ALA A 164 3.36 -21.57 -10.09
CA ALA A 164 1.92 -21.49 -10.40
C ALA A 164 1.64 -21.16 -11.88
N ILE A 165 2.68 -20.79 -12.64
CA ILE A 165 2.65 -20.52 -14.07
C ILE A 165 3.13 -21.73 -14.89
N HIS A 166 3.97 -22.61 -14.33
CA HIS A 166 4.57 -23.74 -15.06
C HIS A 166 3.84 -25.10 -14.89
N VAL A 167 3.17 -25.35 -13.76
CA VAL A 167 2.55 -26.67 -13.51
C VAL A 167 1.30 -26.95 -14.36
N GLU A 168 0.67 -25.94 -14.95
CA GLU A 168 -0.41 -26.13 -15.94
C GLU A 168 0.14 -26.34 -17.38
N LEU A 169 1.45 -26.23 -17.59
CA LEU A 169 2.09 -26.26 -18.92
C LEU A 169 3.01 -27.47 -19.16
N GLU A 170 3.58 -28.08 -18.12
CA GLU A 170 4.47 -29.25 -18.25
C GLU A 170 3.75 -30.61 -18.34
N GLY A 171 2.41 -30.62 -18.32
CA GLY A 171 1.59 -31.81 -18.60
C GLY A 171 1.08 -31.94 -20.03
N LEU A 172 1.32 -30.92 -20.88
CA LEU A 172 1.14 -31.04 -22.32
C LEU A 172 2.49 -31.44 -22.92
N GLU A 173 2.71 -32.75 -23.05
CA GLU A 173 3.51 -33.20 -24.20
C GLU A 173 2.75 -32.73 -25.44
N LEU A 174 3.19 -31.60 -26.02
CA LEU A 174 2.73 -31.21 -27.34
C LEU A 174 3.03 -32.40 -28.26
N PRO A 175 2.00 -33.02 -28.88
CA PRO A 175 2.25 -34.10 -29.82
C PRO A 175 3.24 -33.61 -30.88
N PRO A 176 4.19 -34.45 -31.32
CA PRO A 176 5.10 -34.07 -32.40
C PRO A 176 4.22 -33.64 -33.57
N SER A 177 4.35 -32.37 -33.97
CA SER A 177 3.65 -31.67 -35.04
C SER A 177 2.91 -32.62 -35.98
N ALA A 178 1.73 -33.05 -35.56
CA ALA A 178 0.76 -33.60 -36.48
C ALA A 178 0.09 -32.36 -37.06
N ASP A 179 0.08 -32.27 -38.37
CA ASP A 179 -0.64 -31.26 -39.16
C ASP A 179 -2.16 -31.40 -38.94
N LEU A 180 -2.61 -31.30 -37.70
CA LEU A 180 -4.00 -31.10 -37.36
C LEU A 180 -4.26 -29.62 -37.61
N GLU A 181 -4.89 -29.34 -38.75
CA GLU A 181 -5.54 -28.06 -39.01
C GLU A 181 -6.65 -27.87 -37.98
N ASP A 182 -6.25 -27.39 -36.80
CA ASP A 182 -7.14 -27.10 -35.69
C ASP A 182 -7.88 -25.81 -36.04
N HIS A 183 -8.97 -25.94 -36.80
CA HIS A 183 -9.87 -24.85 -37.16
C HIS A 183 -10.70 -24.40 -35.96
N THR A 184 -10.05 -24.00 -34.87
CA THR A 184 -10.73 -23.17 -33.89
C THR A 184 -11.03 -21.86 -34.61
N GLY A 185 -12.30 -21.50 -34.79
CA GLY A 185 -12.74 -20.33 -35.57
C GLY A 185 -12.13 -18.99 -35.13
N TRP A 186 -11.34 -18.98 -34.06
CA TRP A 186 -10.55 -17.87 -33.54
C TRP A 186 -9.34 -17.52 -34.42
N ASP A 187 -8.77 -18.49 -35.15
CA ASP A 187 -7.62 -18.22 -36.04
C ASP A 187 -8.00 -17.39 -37.28
N GLY A 188 -9.29 -17.18 -37.53
CA GLY A 188 -9.77 -16.24 -38.55
C GLY A 188 -9.84 -14.77 -38.08
N LEU A 189 -9.74 -14.49 -36.78
CA LEU A 189 -9.98 -13.14 -36.27
C LEU A 189 -8.87 -12.16 -36.66
N PRO A 190 -9.18 -10.95 -37.14
CA PRO A 190 -8.19 -9.92 -37.39
C PRO A 190 -7.35 -9.64 -36.13
N GLN A 191 -6.05 -9.38 -36.31
CA GLN A 191 -5.10 -9.11 -35.23
C GLN A 191 -5.59 -7.99 -34.29
N ALA A 192 -6.25 -6.97 -34.84
CA ALA A 192 -6.86 -5.87 -34.06
C ALA A 192 -7.94 -6.36 -33.07
N VAL A 193 -8.72 -7.38 -33.44
CA VAL A 193 -9.76 -7.95 -32.57
C VAL A 193 -9.10 -8.73 -31.42
N LEU A 194 -8.04 -9.49 -31.70
CA LEU A 194 -7.27 -10.18 -30.66
C LEU A 194 -6.65 -9.19 -29.66
N PHE A 195 -6.10 -8.07 -30.14
CA PHE A 195 -5.62 -7.00 -29.26
C PHE A 195 -6.74 -6.44 -28.40
N HIS A 196 -7.89 -6.14 -29.00
CA HIS A 196 -9.01 -5.60 -28.24
C HIS A 196 -9.49 -6.60 -27.19
N ILE A 197 -9.57 -7.90 -27.50
CA ILE A 197 -9.89 -8.95 -26.51
C ILE A 197 -8.86 -8.95 -25.38
N TYR A 198 -7.57 -8.84 -25.69
CA TYR A 198 -6.50 -8.79 -24.68
C TYR A 198 -6.59 -7.59 -23.73
N GLU A 199 -7.07 -6.44 -24.19
CA GLU A 199 -7.31 -5.27 -23.34
C GLU A 199 -8.33 -5.54 -22.21
N TRP A 200 -9.26 -6.47 -22.44
CA TRP A 200 -10.29 -6.86 -21.45
C TRP A 200 -9.87 -8.04 -20.58
N LEU A 201 -8.80 -8.75 -20.94
CA LEU A 201 -8.31 -9.89 -20.17
C LEU A 201 -7.40 -9.40 -19.04
N SER A 202 -7.56 -9.99 -17.85
CA SER A 202 -6.55 -9.86 -16.81
C SER A 202 -5.20 -10.41 -17.30
N LEU A 203 -4.06 -9.90 -16.83
CA LEU A 203 -2.73 -10.40 -17.23
C LEU A 203 -2.64 -11.93 -17.12
N ARG A 204 -3.21 -12.50 -16.05
CA ARG A 204 -3.23 -13.97 -15.86
C ARG A 204 -4.03 -14.69 -16.95
N SER A 205 -5.21 -14.17 -17.31
CA SER A 205 -6.04 -14.74 -18.38
C SER A 205 -5.36 -14.58 -19.75
N ALA A 206 -4.71 -13.44 -19.96
CA ALA A 206 -3.96 -13.14 -21.15
C ALA A 206 -2.77 -14.09 -21.35
N LEU A 207 -1.97 -14.34 -20.31
CA LEU A 207 -0.85 -15.28 -20.37
C LEU A 207 -1.31 -16.72 -20.66
N ARG A 208 -2.48 -17.13 -20.16
CA ARG A 208 -3.08 -18.43 -20.49
C ARG A 208 -3.50 -18.51 -21.96
N ALA A 209 -4.14 -17.46 -22.47
CA ALA A 209 -4.51 -17.38 -23.88
C ALA A 209 -3.26 -17.33 -24.78
N ALA A 210 -2.20 -16.66 -24.34
CA ALA A 210 -0.91 -16.64 -25.02
C ALA A 210 -0.31 -18.05 -25.13
N ALA A 211 -0.44 -18.87 -24.08
CA ALA A 211 0.07 -20.23 -24.06
C ALA A 211 -0.73 -21.21 -24.95
N SER A 212 -1.99 -20.90 -25.27
CA SER A 212 -2.84 -21.81 -26.06
C SER A 212 -2.60 -21.77 -27.56
N SER A 213 -1.99 -20.70 -28.09
CA SER A 213 -1.71 -20.60 -29.53
C SER A 213 -0.55 -19.65 -29.83
N ARG A 214 0.25 -19.96 -30.85
CA ARG A 214 1.38 -19.13 -31.29
C ARG A 214 0.95 -17.72 -31.71
N ARG A 215 -0.24 -17.59 -32.31
CA ARG A 215 -0.79 -16.30 -32.72
C ARG A 215 -1.23 -15.49 -31.50
N TRP A 216 -1.89 -16.13 -30.54
CA TRP A 216 -2.19 -15.48 -29.26
C TRP A 216 -0.90 -15.09 -28.53
N ALA A 217 0.16 -15.91 -28.56
CA ALA A 217 1.47 -15.55 -28.01
C ALA A 217 2.10 -14.34 -28.70
N GLN A 218 2.04 -14.27 -30.02
CA GLN A 218 2.55 -13.11 -30.79
C GLN A 218 1.77 -11.84 -30.48
N SER A 219 0.44 -11.93 -30.39
CA SER A 219 -0.43 -10.85 -29.91
C SER A 219 -0.15 -10.51 -28.45
N ALA A 220 0.24 -11.49 -27.63
CA ALA A 220 0.53 -11.29 -26.23
C ALA A 220 1.82 -10.48 -26.00
N VAL A 221 2.75 -10.48 -26.96
CA VAL A 221 3.95 -9.62 -26.89
C VAL A 221 3.56 -8.14 -26.87
N ALA A 222 2.38 -7.79 -27.38
CA ALA A 222 1.80 -6.45 -27.29
C ALA A 222 0.77 -6.31 -26.15
N LEU A 223 0.79 -7.22 -25.17
CA LEU A 223 0.02 -7.06 -23.93
C LEU A 223 0.38 -5.78 -23.19
N PRO A 224 -0.56 -5.27 -22.37
CA PRO A 224 -0.29 -4.14 -21.53
C PRO A 224 0.91 -4.44 -20.63
N VAL A 225 2.00 -3.72 -20.85
CA VAL A 225 3.13 -3.64 -19.95
C VAL A 225 2.61 -3.13 -18.62
N GLU A 226 2.70 -3.97 -17.60
CA GLU A 226 2.39 -3.54 -16.24
C GLU A 226 3.40 -2.49 -15.81
N LEU A 227 2.88 -1.37 -15.30
CA LEU A 227 3.71 -0.32 -14.75
C LEU A 227 4.47 -0.86 -13.52
N PRO A 228 5.79 -0.61 -13.40
CA PRO A 228 6.51 -0.95 -12.17
C PRO A 228 5.91 -0.20 -10.97
N PRO A 229 6.09 -0.70 -9.72
CA PRO A 229 5.40 -0.17 -8.56
C PRO A 229 5.52 1.35 -8.35
N PRO A 230 6.69 2.01 -8.56
CA PRO A 230 6.77 3.46 -8.39
C PRO A 230 5.97 4.26 -9.43
N GLN A 231 5.86 3.75 -10.67
CA GLN A 231 5.00 4.33 -11.70
C GLN A 231 3.52 4.18 -11.33
N VAL A 232 3.13 3.04 -10.76
CA VAL A 232 1.76 2.85 -10.27
C VAL A 232 1.46 3.78 -9.10
N ASP A 233 2.42 4.00 -8.19
CA ASP A 233 2.26 4.94 -7.08
C ASP A 233 2.05 6.38 -7.59
N ALA A 234 2.81 6.79 -8.62
CA ALA A 234 2.62 8.08 -9.29
C ALA A 234 1.25 8.19 -10.01
N LEU A 235 0.80 7.10 -10.64
CA LEU A 235 -0.53 7.03 -11.25
C LEU A 235 -1.62 7.19 -10.19
N LEU A 236 -1.50 6.49 -9.05
CA LEU A 236 -2.42 6.63 -7.92
C LEU A 236 -2.42 8.05 -7.37
N GLN A 237 -1.26 8.70 -7.27
CA GLN A 237 -1.16 10.10 -6.84
C GLN A 237 -1.88 11.04 -7.81
N PHE A 238 -1.65 10.91 -9.13
CA PHE A 238 -2.37 11.71 -10.14
C PHE A 238 -3.89 11.51 -10.02
N CYS A 239 -4.36 10.26 -9.91
CA CYS A 239 -5.79 9.97 -9.79
C CYS A 239 -6.39 10.54 -8.51
N LEU A 240 -5.65 10.51 -7.39
CA LEU A 240 -6.08 11.12 -6.14
C LEU A 240 -6.21 12.64 -6.30
N LEU A 241 -5.18 13.32 -6.83
CA LEU A 241 -5.21 14.76 -7.08
C LEU A 241 -6.38 15.16 -7.98
N GLN A 242 -6.67 14.36 -9.02
CA GLN A 242 -7.80 14.61 -9.91
C GLN A 242 -9.15 14.49 -9.20
N VAL A 243 -9.29 13.55 -8.25
CA VAL A 243 -10.49 13.44 -7.41
C VAL A 243 -10.58 14.63 -6.46
N LEU A 244 -9.49 14.96 -5.76
CA LEU A 244 -9.43 16.04 -4.78
C LEU A 244 -9.75 17.41 -5.39
N GLN A 245 -9.34 17.64 -6.64
CA GLN A 245 -9.63 18.88 -7.36
C GLN A 245 -11.14 19.13 -7.48
N ALA A 246 -11.92 18.11 -7.84
CA ALA A 246 -13.37 18.19 -7.99
C ALA A 246 -14.13 17.78 -6.70
N PHE A 247 -13.40 17.61 -5.59
CA PHE A 247 -13.97 17.07 -4.36
C PHE A 247 -14.68 18.14 -3.54
N ASP A 248 -15.89 17.82 -3.13
CA ASP A 248 -16.70 18.61 -2.21
C ASP A 248 -16.46 18.15 -0.77
N GLU A 249 -15.84 19.03 0.03
CA GLU A 249 -15.50 18.75 1.43
C GLU A 249 -16.72 18.64 2.34
N THR A 250 -17.88 19.15 1.93
CA THR A 250 -19.13 18.98 2.71
C THR A 250 -19.58 17.53 2.80
N ARG A 251 -19.05 16.65 1.92
CA ARG A 251 -19.33 15.22 1.93
C ARG A 251 -18.53 14.46 2.99
N LEU A 252 -17.56 15.09 3.65
CA LEU A 252 -16.70 14.44 4.64
C LEU A 252 -17.48 14.12 5.93
N PRO A 253 -17.15 13.00 6.61
CA PRO A 253 -16.10 12.04 6.28
C PRO A 253 -16.53 11.00 5.23
N LEU A 254 -15.61 10.59 4.35
CA LEU A 254 -15.88 9.56 3.31
C LEU A 254 -14.96 8.35 3.43
N PRO A 255 -15.46 7.12 3.19
CA PRO A 255 -14.62 5.94 3.24
C PRO A 255 -13.59 5.95 2.09
N MET A 256 -12.34 5.58 2.40
CA MET A 256 -11.25 5.51 1.41
C MET A 256 -11.57 4.54 0.26
N THR A 257 -12.44 3.55 0.48
CA THR A 257 -12.92 2.63 -0.55
C THR A 257 -13.76 3.34 -1.61
N ALA A 258 -14.59 4.32 -1.22
CA ALA A 258 -15.34 5.16 -2.14
C ALA A 258 -14.41 6.12 -2.89
N ILE A 259 -13.47 6.76 -2.19
CA ILE A 259 -12.45 7.63 -2.82
C ILE A 259 -11.66 6.85 -3.87
N TYR A 260 -11.26 5.62 -3.56
CA TYR A 260 -10.56 4.76 -4.52
C TYR A 260 -11.40 4.41 -5.75
N ALA A 261 -12.70 4.20 -5.60
CA ALA A 261 -13.59 3.99 -6.74
C ALA A 261 -13.64 5.23 -7.65
N GLU A 262 -13.70 6.42 -7.07
CA GLU A 262 -13.61 7.70 -7.79
C GLU A 262 -12.26 7.89 -8.47
N MET A 263 -11.15 7.49 -7.84
CA MET A 263 -9.81 7.52 -8.46
C MET A 263 -9.77 6.66 -9.72
N ARG A 264 -10.38 5.47 -9.70
CA ARG A 264 -10.48 4.61 -10.89
C ARG A 264 -11.34 5.25 -11.97
N ALA A 265 -12.41 5.95 -11.61
CA ALA A 265 -13.23 6.70 -12.57
C ALA A 265 -12.46 7.89 -13.16
N ALA A 266 -11.71 8.62 -12.34
CA ALA A 266 -10.85 9.73 -12.77
C ALA A 266 -9.77 9.26 -13.75
N ALA A 267 -9.15 8.10 -13.50
CA ALA A 267 -8.18 7.51 -14.43
C ALA A 267 -8.80 7.25 -15.83
N ARG A 268 -10.01 6.66 -15.88
CA ARG A 268 -10.71 6.42 -17.15
C ARG A 268 -11.04 7.73 -17.87
N LYS A 269 -11.49 8.76 -17.14
CA LYS A 269 -11.74 10.09 -17.71
C LYS A 269 -10.46 10.73 -18.24
N ALA A 270 -9.36 10.61 -17.51
CA ALA A 270 -8.07 11.13 -17.92
C ALA A 270 -7.56 10.45 -19.20
N LEU A 271 -7.77 9.15 -19.35
CA LEU A 271 -7.41 8.42 -20.58
C LEU A 271 -8.20 8.87 -21.82
N ALA A 272 -9.47 9.26 -21.63
CA ALA A 272 -10.30 9.77 -22.71
C ALA A 272 -9.91 11.21 -23.13
N GLY A 273 -9.30 12.00 -22.24
CA GLY A 273 -8.91 13.38 -22.51
C GLY A 273 -7.43 13.54 -22.85
N THR A 274 -7.12 14.08 -24.04
CA THR A 274 -5.73 14.25 -24.54
C THR A 274 -4.80 14.99 -23.55
N SER A 275 -5.21 16.16 -23.06
CA SER A 275 -4.41 16.97 -22.12
C SER A 275 -4.23 16.27 -20.75
N ALA A 276 -5.30 15.68 -20.20
CA ALA A 276 -5.22 14.97 -18.92
C ALA A 276 -4.36 13.71 -19.02
N ARG A 277 -4.48 12.97 -20.13
CA ARG A 277 -3.62 11.85 -20.46
C ARG A 277 -2.15 12.28 -20.54
N HIS A 278 -1.84 13.37 -21.23
CA HIS A 278 -0.47 13.85 -21.36
C HIS A 278 0.15 14.20 -19.99
N ARG A 279 -0.59 14.90 -19.13
CA ARG A 279 -0.14 15.20 -17.75
C ARG A 279 0.09 13.94 -16.94
N MET A 280 -0.86 13.00 -16.99
CA MET A 280 -0.75 11.71 -16.31
C MET A 280 0.49 10.94 -16.79
N GLU A 281 0.68 10.81 -18.10
CA GLU A 281 1.84 10.15 -18.70
C GLU A 281 3.14 10.82 -18.27
N SER A 282 3.20 12.16 -18.26
CA SER A 282 4.36 12.92 -17.80
C SER A 282 4.71 12.60 -16.33
N MET A 283 3.73 12.68 -15.42
CA MET A 283 3.97 12.39 -13.99
C MET A 283 4.41 10.94 -13.76
N VAL A 284 3.77 9.98 -14.45
CA VAL A 284 4.06 8.56 -14.30
C VAL A 284 5.44 8.22 -14.86
N LEU A 285 5.78 8.71 -16.06
CA LEU A 285 7.04 8.37 -16.71
C LEU A 285 8.26 9.08 -16.11
N GLN A 286 8.07 10.24 -15.48
CA GLN A 286 9.13 10.94 -14.75
C GLN A 286 9.45 10.31 -13.39
N SER A 287 8.57 9.45 -12.88
CA SER A 287 8.72 8.85 -11.55
C SER A 287 9.77 7.74 -11.54
N VAL A 288 10.99 8.09 -11.16
CA VAL A 288 12.09 7.13 -10.97
C VAL A 288 12.18 6.76 -9.49
N GLY A 289 11.89 5.50 -9.19
CA GLY A 289 11.97 4.96 -7.84
C GLY A 289 13.31 4.24 -7.63
N ARG A 290 13.85 4.27 -6.41
CA ARG A 290 15.04 3.45 -6.08
C ARG A 290 14.74 1.95 -6.15
N SER A 291 13.48 1.57 -5.95
CA SER A 291 12.99 0.20 -6.14
C SER A 291 12.69 -0.06 -7.61
N CYS A 292 13.03 -1.26 -8.09
CA CYS A 292 12.73 -1.72 -9.45
C CYS A 292 13.43 -0.95 -10.58
N LEU A 293 14.59 -0.33 -10.32
CA LEU A 293 15.34 0.46 -11.32
C LEU A 293 15.58 -0.27 -12.64
N SER A 294 15.83 -1.59 -12.62
CA SER A 294 15.97 -2.38 -13.85
C SER A 294 14.68 -2.38 -14.67
N ALA A 295 13.56 -2.80 -14.07
CA ALA A 295 12.25 -2.82 -14.74
C ALA A 295 11.82 -1.42 -15.23
N GLN A 296 12.17 -0.36 -14.50
CA GLN A 296 11.94 1.01 -14.94
C GLN A 296 12.78 1.39 -16.16
N LYS A 297 14.08 1.07 -16.13
CA LYS A 297 14.98 1.29 -17.27
C LYS A 297 14.53 0.49 -18.48
N ASP A 298 14.10 -0.75 -18.29
CA ASP A 298 13.60 -1.61 -19.37
C ASP A 298 12.32 -1.06 -19.99
N LEU A 299 11.37 -0.59 -19.17
CA LEU A 299 10.15 0.09 -19.64
C LEU A 299 10.49 1.34 -20.45
N LEU A 300 11.33 2.23 -19.90
CA LEU A 300 11.71 3.49 -20.54
C LEU A 300 12.51 3.25 -21.82
N ALA A 301 13.43 2.29 -21.82
CA ALA A 301 14.18 1.89 -23.00
C ALA A 301 13.28 1.24 -24.06
N GLY A 302 12.27 0.47 -23.65
CA GLY A 302 11.25 -0.09 -24.53
C GLY A 302 10.40 0.99 -25.21
N LEU A 303 9.99 2.01 -24.46
CA LEU A 303 9.27 3.18 -24.99
C LEU A 303 10.15 3.99 -25.95
N ALA A 304 11.40 4.28 -25.58
CA ALA A 304 12.32 5.07 -26.40
C ALA A 304 12.71 4.35 -27.71
N ALA A 305 12.82 3.03 -27.67
CA ALA A 305 13.14 2.21 -28.84
C ALA A 305 11.91 1.86 -29.70
N GLY A 306 10.72 2.36 -29.38
CA GLY A 306 9.47 2.03 -30.09
C GLY A 306 9.02 0.57 -29.95
N ARG A 307 9.63 -0.21 -29.06
CA ARG A 307 9.25 -1.60 -28.78
C ARG A 307 7.97 -1.70 -27.97
N CYS A 308 7.69 -0.70 -27.14
CA CYS A 308 6.44 -0.55 -26.41
C CYS A 308 5.76 0.74 -26.86
N HIS A 309 4.49 0.65 -27.24
CA HIS A 309 3.68 1.83 -27.52
C HIS A 309 2.92 2.24 -26.27
N ARG A 310 2.58 3.53 -26.12
CA ARG A 310 1.86 4.05 -24.94
C ARG A 310 0.48 3.43 -24.72
N HIS A 311 -0.14 2.88 -25.77
CA HIS A 311 -1.40 2.15 -25.68
C HIS A 311 -1.23 0.73 -25.12
N HIS A 312 -0.01 0.18 -25.13
CA HIS A 312 0.33 -1.07 -24.45
C HIS A 312 0.65 -0.86 -22.96
N ILE A 313 0.18 0.21 -22.31
CA ILE A 313 0.40 0.39 -20.86
C ILE A 313 -0.95 0.31 -20.18
N SER A 314 -1.06 -0.54 -19.15
CA SER A 314 -2.26 -0.57 -18.32
C SER A 314 -2.29 0.66 -17.43
N TRP A 315 -3.04 1.67 -17.85
CA TRP A 315 -3.26 2.92 -17.10
C TRP A 315 -4.37 2.81 -16.04
N MET A 316 -4.74 1.59 -15.65
CA MET A 316 -5.71 1.36 -14.60
C MET A 316 -5.02 1.36 -13.24
N PRO A 317 -5.35 2.31 -12.34
CA PRO A 317 -4.76 2.31 -11.01
C PRO A 317 -5.20 1.05 -10.25
N ASP A 318 -4.22 0.23 -9.85
CA ASP A 318 -4.40 -0.88 -8.93
C ASP A 318 -3.45 -0.77 -7.73
N VAL A 319 -4.03 -0.57 -6.54
CA VAL A 319 -3.26 -0.50 -5.29
C VAL A 319 -2.49 -1.80 -4.98
N LYS A 320 -2.89 -2.94 -5.58
CA LYS A 320 -2.21 -4.24 -5.37
C LYS A 320 -0.87 -4.33 -6.10
N THR A 321 -0.77 -3.73 -7.28
CA THR A 321 0.46 -3.70 -8.10
C THR A 321 1.39 -2.56 -7.68
N SER A 322 0.84 -1.54 -7.01
CA SER A 322 1.56 -0.42 -6.40
C SER A 322 2.53 -0.83 -5.27
N GLY A 323 3.47 0.07 -4.95
CA GLY A 323 4.39 -0.09 -3.81
C GLY A 323 3.67 -0.13 -2.46
N HIS A 324 2.45 0.41 -2.38
CA HIS A 324 1.61 0.40 -1.20
C HIS A 324 1.00 -0.99 -0.91
N ARG A 325 0.67 -1.78 -1.94
CA ARG A 325 0.04 -3.12 -1.87
C ARG A 325 -1.38 -3.17 -1.29
N THR A 326 -1.74 -2.23 -0.42
CA THR A 326 -3.07 -2.15 0.21
C THR A 326 -3.57 -0.72 0.29
N LEU A 327 -4.89 -0.55 0.25
CA LEU A 327 -5.53 0.76 0.38
C LEU A 327 -5.20 1.45 1.71
N GLU A 328 -5.08 0.68 2.80
CA GLU A 328 -4.70 1.22 4.12
C GLU A 328 -3.27 1.79 4.11
N ARG A 329 -2.34 1.19 3.36
CA ARG A 329 -0.97 1.71 3.23
C ARG A 329 -0.92 2.95 2.33
N MET A 330 -1.66 2.95 1.23
CA MET A 330 -1.78 4.10 0.32
C MET A 330 -2.35 5.33 1.05
N ALA A 331 -3.46 5.17 1.76
CA ALA A 331 -4.09 6.25 2.51
C ALA A 331 -3.16 6.82 3.59
N ARG A 332 -2.45 5.96 4.33
CA ARG A 332 -1.45 6.41 5.33
C ARG A 332 -0.25 7.11 4.69
N HIS A 333 0.15 6.69 3.49
CA HIS A 333 1.24 7.34 2.77
C HIS A 333 0.87 8.80 2.43
N PHE A 334 -0.28 9.01 1.79
CA PHE A 334 -0.74 10.37 1.48
C PHE A 334 -1.08 11.19 2.73
N HIS A 335 -1.53 10.55 3.80
CA HIS A 335 -1.67 11.20 5.10
C HIS A 335 -0.33 11.63 5.69
N SER A 336 0.72 10.80 5.59
CA SER A 336 2.06 11.17 6.07
C SER A 336 2.73 12.26 5.22
N MET A 337 2.27 12.46 3.99
CA MET A 337 2.67 13.57 3.14
C MET A 337 1.88 14.85 3.44
N ASP A 338 0.92 14.80 4.35
CA ASP A 338 0.02 15.92 4.64
C ASP A 338 -0.81 16.37 3.42
N LEU A 339 -1.08 15.46 2.47
CA LEU A 339 -1.94 15.73 1.33
C LEU A 339 -3.43 15.55 1.69
N ILE A 340 -3.71 14.56 2.54
CA ILE A 340 -5.05 14.22 3.02
C ILE A 340 -5.04 13.90 4.51
N GLU A 341 -6.15 14.12 5.19
CA GLU A 341 -6.33 13.66 6.57
C GLU A 341 -7.16 12.38 6.59
N VAL A 342 -6.67 11.36 7.29
CA VAL A 342 -7.32 10.06 7.35
C VAL A 342 -7.46 9.59 8.79
N THR A 343 -8.69 9.29 9.20
CA THR A 343 -8.97 8.68 10.51
C THR A 343 -9.37 7.22 10.36
N LYS A 344 -9.05 6.42 11.39
CA LYS A 344 -9.38 5.00 11.42
C LYS A 344 -10.64 4.79 12.23
N GLN A 345 -11.74 4.43 11.57
CA GLN A 345 -12.99 4.10 12.25
C GLN A 345 -13.07 2.59 12.49
N ARG A 346 -13.50 2.21 13.70
CA ARG A 346 -13.76 0.81 14.09
C ARG A 346 -15.22 0.69 14.49
N TRP A 347 -15.92 -0.28 13.93
CA TRP A 347 -17.27 -0.64 14.36
C TRP A 347 -17.44 -2.15 14.44
N HIS A 348 -18.51 -2.58 15.09
CA HIS A 348 -18.86 -3.99 15.24
C HIS A 348 -20.11 -4.26 14.42
N LYS A 349 -20.00 -5.14 13.41
CA LYS A 349 -21.14 -5.60 12.62
C LYS A 349 -21.59 -6.95 13.15
N ARG A 350 -22.85 -7.07 13.54
CA ARG A 350 -23.45 -8.38 13.88
C ARG A 350 -23.52 -9.24 12.62
N ILE A 351 -23.05 -10.48 12.71
CA ILE A 351 -23.14 -11.43 11.60
C ILE A 351 -24.59 -11.93 11.53
N HIS A 352 -25.20 -11.88 10.34
CA HIS A 352 -26.59 -12.31 10.16
C HIS A 352 -26.77 -13.76 10.63
N HIS A 353 -27.80 -14.01 11.44
CA HIS A 353 -28.07 -15.30 12.10
C HIS A 353 -26.98 -15.85 13.04
N SER A 354 -26.04 -15.03 13.51
CA SER A 354 -25.04 -15.45 14.50
C SER A 354 -25.07 -14.53 15.72
N PRO A 355 -24.85 -15.05 16.95
CA PRO A 355 -24.58 -14.21 18.11
C PRO A 355 -23.22 -13.49 18.00
N ASN A 356 -22.36 -13.92 17.06
CA ASN A 356 -21.04 -13.37 16.89
C ASN A 356 -21.06 -11.98 16.24
N THR A 357 -20.17 -11.10 16.70
CA THR A 357 -19.88 -9.82 16.07
C THR A 357 -18.56 -9.88 15.33
N ARG A 358 -18.49 -9.21 14.18
CA ARG A 358 -17.26 -8.98 13.43
C ARG A 358 -16.81 -7.55 13.66
N THR A 359 -15.59 -7.36 14.16
CA THR A 359 -14.95 -6.05 14.11
C THR A 359 -14.66 -5.70 12.65
N CYS A 360 -15.25 -4.60 12.18
CA CYS A 360 -14.94 -3.97 10.92
C CYS A 360 -14.07 -2.74 11.19
N ILE A 361 -13.18 -2.48 10.24
CA ILE A 361 -12.23 -1.39 10.29
C ILE A 361 -12.23 -0.75 8.90
N GLU A 362 -12.42 0.56 8.86
CA GLU A 362 -12.28 1.35 7.63
C GLU A 362 -11.51 2.62 7.91
N LEU A 363 -10.86 3.12 6.87
CA LEU A 363 -10.24 4.42 6.88
C LEU A 363 -11.20 5.43 6.25
N LEU A 364 -11.41 6.53 6.95
CA LEU A 364 -12.21 7.65 6.48
C LEU A 364 -11.28 8.80 6.11
N LEU A 365 -11.44 9.35 4.91
CA LEU A 365 -10.95 10.67 4.56
C LEU A 365 -11.74 11.68 5.39
N THR A 366 -11.06 12.53 6.16
CA THR A 366 -11.66 13.53 7.05
C THR A 366 -11.31 14.97 6.68
N GLY A 367 -10.30 15.18 5.85
CA GLY A 367 -9.83 16.50 5.44
C GLY A 367 -8.94 16.41 4.21
N VAL A 368 -8.80 17.53 3.51
CA VAL A 368 -7.97 17.67 2.32
C VAL A 368 -7.08 18.89 2.50
N ASN A 369 -5.77 18.75 2.35
CA ASN A 369 -4.87 19.89 2.44
C ASN A 369 -4.77 20.61 1.08
N ARG A 370 -5.60 21.63 0.87
CA ARG A 370 -5.59 22.46 -0.35
C ARG A 370 -4.32 23.30 -0.50
N SER A 371 -3.57 23.51 0.57
CA SER A 371 -2.30 24.24 0.54
C SER A 371 -1.09 23.35 0.22
N HIS A 372 -1.29 22.04 0.06
CA HIS A 372 -0.21 21.12 -0.25
C HIS A 372 0.41 21.44 -1.64
N PRO A 373 1.75 21.51 -1.78
CA PRO A 373 2.40 21.89 -3.04
C PRO A 373 1.97 21.07 -4.27
N LEU A 374 1.86 19.74 -4.11
CA LEU A 374 1.36 18.86 -5.18
C LEU A 374 -0.08 19.16 -5.60
N PHE A 375 -0.93 19.60 -4.67
CA PHE A 375 -2.31 19.99 -4.98
C PHE A 375 -2.33 21.29 -5.78
N LEU A 376 -1.61 22.31 -5.30
CA LEU A 376 -1.50 23.60 -5.97
C LEU A 376 -0.90 23.49 -7.38
N GLU A 377 0.14 22.66 -7.55
CA GLU A 377 0.74 22.41 -8.86
C GLU A 377 -0.26 21.76 -9.84
N HIS A 378 -1.02 20.77 -9.36
CA HIS A 378 -2.03 20.08 -10.17
C HIS A 378 -3.22 21.00 -10.51
N GLU A 379 -3.65 21.82 -9.55
CA GLU A 379 -4.70 22.82 -9.75
C GLU A 379 -4.28 23.88 -10.77
N ALA A 380 -3.06 24.42 -10.66
CA ALA A 380 -2.52 25.38 -11.61
C ALA A 380 -2.48 24.82 -13.04
N TRP A 381 -2.03 23.57 -13.21
CA TRP A 381 -2.07 22.88 -14.50
C TRP A 381 -3.49 22.75 -15.05
N ALA A 382 -4.46 22.39 -14.20
CA ALA A 382 -5.83 22.19 -14.63
C ALA A 382 -6.55 23.51 -14.98
N LEU A 383 -6.17 24.62 -14.35
CA LEU A 383 -6.63 25.96 -14.74
C LEU A 383 -6.13 26.34 -16.14
N GLN A 384 -4.85 26.11 -16.44
CA GLN A 384 -4.27 26.37 -17.78
C GLN A 384 -5.03 25.63 -18.88
N LYS A 385 -5.38 24.36 -18.65
CA LYS A 385 -6.18 23.55 -19.58
C LYS A 385 -7.54 24.18 -19.90
N THR A 386 -8.16 24.84 -18.93
CA THR A 386 -9.50 25.43 -19.10
C THR A 386 -9.44 26.68 -19.96
N THR A 387 -8.37 27.47 -19.84
CA THR A 387 -8.12 28.65 -20.68
C THR A 387 -7.91 28.26 -22.15
N GLU A 388 -7.03 27.29 -22.43
CA GLU A 388 -6.74 26.82 -23.80
C GLU A 388 -7.98 26.25 -24.50
N GLY A 389 -8.84 25.52 -23.77
CA GLY A 389 -10.08 24.98 -24.34
C GLY A 389 -11.11 26.05 -24.68
N THR A 390 -11.10 27.17 -23.96
CA THR A 390 -12.04 28.28 -24.21
C THR A 390 -11.62 29.05 -25.46
N GLU A 391 -10.31 29.30 -25.63
CA GLU A 391 -9.77 30.01 -26.80
C GLU A 391 -10.01 29.23 -28.10
N PHE A 392 -9.83 27.90 -28.07
CA PHE A 392 -10.07 27.05 -29.25
C PHE A 392 -11.54 27.07 -29.69
N CYS A 393 -12.47 27.03 -28.73
CA CYS A 393 -13.90 27.08 -29.03
C CYS A 393 -14.35 28.46 -29.55
N THR A 394 -13.73 29.55 -29.09
CA THR A 394 -14.01 30.89 -29.63
C THR A 394 -13.43 31.10 -31.03
N GLN A 395 -12.27 30.52 -31.33
CA GLN A 395 -11.67 30.59 -32.67
C GLN A 395 -12.51 29.80 -33.68
N GLU A 396 -12.97 28.60 -33.33
CA GLU A 396 -13.82 27.77 -34.18
C GLU A 396 -15.19 28.45 -34.43
N ALA A 397 -15.76 29.11 -33.43
CA ALA A 397 -16.97 29.91 -33.60
C ALA A 397 -16.75 31.15 -34.50
N ALA A 398 -15.60 31.81 -34.41
CA ALA A 398 -15.26 32.95 -35.26
C ALA A 398 -15.04 32.53 -36.72
N ASP A 399 -14.33 31.41 -36.95
CA ASP A 399 -14.11 30.86 -38.29
C ASP A 399 -15.41 30.34 -38.93
N GLN A 400 -16.36 29.85 -38.12
CA GLN A 400 -17.69 29.46 -38.58
C GLN A 400 -18.55 30.65 -39.02
N VAL A 401 -18.39 31.81 -38.38
CA VAL A 401 -19.04 33.07 -38.79
C VAL A 401 -18.42 33.64 -40.08
N ASP A 402 -17.09 33.58 -40.25
CA ASP A 402 -16.41 34.00 -41.50
C ASP A 402 -16.80 33.09 -42.68
N TRP A 403 -16.99 31.78 -42.44
CA TRP A 403 -17.48 30.86 -43.46
C TRP A 403 -18.89 31.21 -43.95
N GLN A 404 -19.80 31.62 -43.06
CA GLN A 404 -21.16 31.99 -43.44
C GLN A 404 -21.21 33.33 -44.21
N GLY A 405 -20.28 34.24 -43.95
CA GLY A 405 -20.19 35.54 -44.65
C GLY A 405 -19.67 35.45 -46.10
N ARG A 406 -19.06 34.34 -46.51
CA ARG A 406 -18.54 34.16 -47.90
C ARG A 406 -19.53 33.56 -48.89
N PHE A 407 -20.72 33.16 -48.43
CA PHE A 407 -21.80 32.61 -49.28
C PHE A 407 -22.98 33.56 -49.48
N THR A 408 -22.85 34.80 -49.02
CA THR A 408 -23.75 35.94 -49.30
C THR A 408 -23.02 36.95 -50.15
#